data_AF-A0A5C6UW28-F1
#
_entry.id   AF-A0A5C6UW28-F1
#
_cell.length_a   1.000
_cell.length_b   1.000
_cell.length_c   1.000
_cell.angle_alpha   90.00
_cell.angle_beta   90.00
_cell.angle_gamma   90.00
#
_symmetry.space_group_name_H-M   'P 1'
#
loop_
_entity.id
_entity.type
_entity.pdbx_description
1 polymer ?
#
loop_
_entity_poly.entity_id
_entity_poly.type
_entity_poly.pdbx_seq_one_letter_code
_entity_poly.pdbx_strand_id
1 'polypeptide(L)'
;MGLLSELTYTHMEVFSAMEAIGGSIAQAQRAREDEGEVHALLREIVPRALLLRQRLQATFDREREHLYPRVRRIFGSEVEEIEGLKRYAEQVLDQLDHFMDELPAATRERYHPVRLAYLSLLFDELAELYEARTEIERRFYETYSTIVFPGGATTD
;
A
#
# COMPACT_ATOMS: atom_id res chain seq x y z
N MET A 1 -3.36 24.20 -4.38
CA MET A 1 -2.32 23.71 -3.44
C MET A 1 -2.66 22.41 -2.69
N GLY A 2 -3.62 21.56 -3.13
CA GLY A 2 -4.13 20.48 -2.25
C GLY A 2 -3.72 19.04 -2.58
N LEU A 3 -3.71 18.62 -3.85
CA LEU A 3 -3.70 17.19 -4.17
C LEU A 3 -2.30 16.54 -4.10
N LEU A 4 -1.26 17.22 -4.60
CA LEU A 4 0.12 16.70 -4.59
C LEU A 4 0.70 16.60 -3.18
N SER A 5 0.44 17.57 -2.30
CA SER A 5 0.87 17.53 -0.90
C SER A 5 0.13 16.46 -0.10
N GLU A 6 -1.17 16.29 -0.33
CA GLU A 6 -1.97 15.22 0.28
C GLU A 6 -1.53 13.82 -0.17
N LEU A 7 -1.13 13.66 -1.43
CA LEU A 7 -0.59 12.40 -1.96
C LEU A 7 0.79 12.09 -1.38
N THR A 8 1.71 13.05 -1.35
CA THR A 8 3.03 12.88 -0.71
C THR A 8 2.88 12.50 0.76
N TYR A 9 1.96 13.15 1.49
CA TYR A 9 1.66 12.81 2.88
C TYR A 9 1.09 11.39 3.02
N THR A 10 0.18 11.00 2.13
CA THR A 10 -0.39 9.65 2.10
C THR A 10 0.68 8.59 1.83
N HIS A 11 1.58 8.82 0.87
CA HIS A 11 2.69 7.91 0.58
C HIS A 11 3.62 7.75 1.78
N MET A 12 4.01 8.85 2.44
CA MET A 12 4.86 8.77 3.63
C MET A 12 4.21 7.89 4.71
N GLU A 13 2.91 8.04 4.93
CA GLU A 13 2.20 7.23 5.92
C GLU A 13 2.08 5.76 5.53
N VAL A 14 1.83 5.46 4.25
CA VAL A 14 1.82 4.08 3.75
C VAL A 14 3.21 3.45 3.89
N PHE A 15 4.27 4.12 3.44
CA PHE A 15 5.63 3.62 3.58
C PHE A 15 6.03 3.41 5.04
N SER A 16 5.70 4.34 5.93
CA SER A 16 5.96 4.19 7.37
C SER A 16 5.22 2.99 7.96
N ALA A 17 3.97 2.77 7.56
CA ALA A 17 3.19 1.62 8.02
C ALA A 17 3.77 0.29 7.50
N MET A 18 4.16 0.25 6.23
CA MET A 18 4.80 -0.92 5.62
C MET A 18 6.15 -1.22 6.28
N GLU A 19 6.99 -0.22 6.50
CA GLU A 19 8.27 -0.38 7.20
C GLU A 19 8.07 -0.93 8.62
N ALA A 20 7.08 -0.41 9.36
CA ALA A 20 6.76 -0.89 10.69
C ALA A 20 6.25 -2.34 10.70
N ILE A 21 5.46 -2.75 9.70
CA ILE A 21 4.98 -4.14 9.57
C ILE A 21 6.15 -5.07 9.19
N GLY A 22 6.92 -4.71 8.17
CA GLY A 22 8.08 -5.48 7.71
C GLY A 22 9.14 -5.64 8.82
N GLY A 23 9.37 -4.58 9.61
CA GLY A 23 10.24 -4.62 10.78
C GLY A 23 9.78 -5.62 11.84
N SER A 24 8.48 -5.65 12.14
CA SER A 24 7.90 -6.64 13.08
C SER A 24 8.00 -8.07 12.56
N ILE A 25 7.79 -8.31 11.25
CA ILE A 25 7.97 -9.63 10.62
C ILE A 25 9.44 -10.06 10.71
N ALA A 26 10.37 -9.17 10.35
CA ALA A 26 11.81 -9.44 10.40
C ALA A 26 12.30 -9.71 11.83
N GLN A 27 11.78 -8.98 12.83
CA GLN A 27 12.09 -9.23 14.23
C GLN A 27 11.55 -10.60 14.68
N ALA A 28 10.30 -10.94 14.31
CA ALA A 28 9.73 -12.25 14.60
C ALA A 28 10.55 -13.39 13.99
N GLN A 29 11.10 -13.21 12.78
CA GLN A 29 11.96 -14.21 12.14
C GLN A 29 13.32 -14.39 12.84
N ARG A 30 13.82 -13.36 13.51
CA ARG A 30 15.09 -13.38 14.26
C ARG A 30 14.93 -13.92 15.68
N ALA A 31 13.77 -13.73 16.29
CA ALA A 31 13.49 -14.18 17.65
C ALA A 31 13.61 -15.71 17.83
N ARG A 32 13.52 -16.50 16.73
CA ARG A 32 13.79 -17.94 16.45
C ARG A 32 13.41 -19.02 17.50
N GLU A 33 13.33 -18.71 18.78
CA GLU A 33 13.11 -19.62 19.91
C GLU A 33 12.20 -19.03 21.00
N ASP A 34 11.95 -17.70 21.02
CA ASP A 34 10.95 -17.09 21.92
C ASP A 34 9.57 -17.00 21.25
N GLU A 35 8.76 -18.04 21.47
CA GLU A 35 7.39 -18.12 20.97
C GLU A 35 6.49 -16.99 21.50
N GLY A 36 6.76 -16.50 22.72
CA GLY A 36 6.03 -15.40 23.33
C GLY A 36 6.34 -14.06 22.67
N GLU A 37 7.61 -13.79 22.39
CA GLU A 37 8.06 -12.61 21.65
C GLU A 37 7.48 -12.61 20.22
N VAL A 38 7.56 -13.74 19.51
CA VAL A 38 7.00 -13.89 18.16
C VAL A 38 5.50 -13.60 18.16
N HIS A 39 4.74 -14.16 19.12
CA HIS A 39 3.30 -13.89 19.23
C HIS A 39 2.99 -12.42 19.52
N ALA A 40 3.75 -11.77 20.39
CA ALA A 40 3.56 -10.36 20.69
C ALA A 40 3.77 -9.50 19.44
N LEU A 41 4.87 -9.72 18.71
CA LEU A 41 5.20 -9.02 17.47
C LEU A 41 4.12 -9.21 16.39
N LEU A 42 3.63 -10.44 16.19
CA LEU A 42 2.59 -10.69 15.21
C LEU A 42 1.24 -10.07 15.58
N ARG A 43 0.91 -9.97 16.88
CA ARG A 43 -0.30 -9.27 17.34
C ARG A 43 -0.23 -7.77 17.10
N GLU A 44 0.95 -7.16 17.15
CA GLU A 44 1.13 -5.74 16.84
C GLU A 44 0.91 -5.41 15.36
N ILE A 45 1.12 -6.39 14.47
CA ILE A 45 0.94 -6.20 13.02
C ILE A 45 -0.54 -5.99 12.67
N VAL A 46 -1.46 -6.72 13.32
CA VAL A 46 -2.90 -6.69 13.01
C VAL A 46 -3.50 -5.28 12.97
N PRO A 47 -3.38 -4.44 14.03
CA PRO A 47 -3.93 -3.08 13.99
C PRO A 47 -3.24 -2.19 12.94
N ARG A 48 -1.95 -2.42 12.65
CA ARG A 48 -1.21 -1.66 11.61
C ARG A 48 -1.71 -2.01 10.20
N ALA A 49 -1.92 -3.30 9.93
CA ALA A 49 -2.44 -3.77 8.66
C ALA A 49 -3.88 -3.27 8.41
N LEU A 50 -4.74 -3.29 9.45
CA LEU A 50 -6.09 -2.73 9.38
C LEU A 50 -6.09 -1.23 9.04
N LEU A 51 -5.24 -0.45 9.71
CA LEU A 51 -5.13 0.99 9.45
C LEU A 51 -4.61 1.26 8.03
N LEU A 52 -3.60 0.52 7.60
CA LEU A 52 -3.05 0.59 6.25
C LEU A 52 -4.13 0.31 5.20
N ARG A 53 -4.92 -0.76 5.40
CA ARG A 53 -6.03 -1.12 4.50
C ARG A 53 -7.07 0.01 4.40
N GLN A 54 -7.53 0.52 5.53
CA GLN A 54 -8.51 1.61 5.55
C GLN A 54 -8.01 2.84 4.80
N ARG A 55 -6.72 3.16 4.98
CA ARG A 55 -6.11 4.32 4.33
C ARG A 55 -5.97 4.13 2.82
N LEU A 56 -5.43 2.99 2.38
CA LEU A 56 -5.30 2.67 0.96
C LEU A 56 -6.67 2.66 0.27
N GLN A 57 -7.67 2.05 0.89
CA GLN A 57 -9.04 2.03 0.39
C GLN A 57 -9.57 3.46 0.18
N ALA A 58 -9.48 4.31 1.20
CA ALA A 58 -9.96 5.69 1.13
C ALA A 58 -9.24 6.49 0.02
N THR A 59 -7.93 6.30 -0.13
CA THR A 59 -7.15 6.96 -1.19
C THR A 59 -7.57 6.48 -2.58
N PHE A 60 -7.70 5.16 -2.77
CA PHE A 60 -8.05 4.59 -4.08
C PHE A 60 -9.50 4.92 -4.46
N ASP A 61 -10.42 4.97 -3.51
CA ASP A 61 -11.80 5.42 -3.76
C ASP A 61 -11.83 6.90 -4.16
N ARG A 62 -11.04 7.75 -3.50
CA ARG A 62 -10.92 9.17 -3.85
C ARG A 62 -10.37 9.37 -5.26
N GLU A 63 -9.37 8.58 -5.67
CA GLU A 63 -8.87 8.59 -7.04
C GLU A 63 -9.92 8.14 -8.05
N ARG A 64 -10.67 7.08 -7.72
CA ARG A 64 -11.76 6.56 -8.55
C ARG A 64 -12.87 7.58 -8.75
N GLU A 65 -13.22 8.33 -7.70
CA GLU A 65 -14.29 9.33 -7.72
C GLU A 65 -13.88 10.65 -8.39
N HIS A 66 -12.60 11.03 -8.32
CA HIS A 66 -12.17 12.36 -8.73
C HIS A 66 -11.09 12.37 -9.81
N LEU A 67 -10.02 11.59 -9.66
CA LEU A 67 -8.88 11.61 -10.57
C LEU A 67 -9.24 10.98 -11.91
N TYR A 68 -9.72 9.74 -11.91
CA TYR A 68 -9.95 9.00 -13.15
C TYR A 68 -11.00 9.67 -14.04
N PRO A 69 -12.14 10.16 -13.52
CA PRO A 69 -13.12 10.88 -14.33
C PRO A 69 -12.57 12.21 -14.87
N ARG A 70 -11.72 12.91 -14.11
CA ARG A 70 -11.10 14.17 -14.54
C ARG A 70 -10.16 13.93 -15.71
N VAL A 71 -9.29 12.92 -15.62
CA VAL A 71 -8.37 12.57 -16.72
C VAL A 71 -9.16 12.20 -17.98
N ARG A 72 -10.19 11.35 -17.84
CA ARG A 72 -11.06 10.97 -18.96
C ARG A 72 -11.74 12.17 -19.63
N ARG A 73 -12.18 13.18 -18.85
CA ARG A 73 -12.80 14.40 -19.40
C ARG A 73 -11.80 15.25 -20.20
N ILE A 74 -10.54 15.28 -19.81
CA ILE A 74 -9.50 16.12 -20.44
C ILE A 74 -9.00 15.48 -21.73
N PHE A 75 -8.67 14.19 -21.71
CA PHE A 75 -8.04 13.52 -22.84
C PHE A 75 -9.04 12.84 -23.78
N GLY A 76 -10.29 12.62 -23.35
CA GLY A 76 -11.33 11.97 -24.16
C GLY A 76 -11.17 10.46 -24.34
N SER A 77 -10.02 9.90 -23.94
CA SER A 77 -9.72 8.47 -23.92
C SER A 77 -9.16 8.04 -22.57
N GLU A 78 -9.08 6.73 -22.35
CA GLU A 78 -8.31 6.19 -21.23
C GLU A 78 -6.81 6.39 -21.49
N VAL A 79 -6.09 6.73 -20.43
CA VAL A 79 -4.64 6.97 -20.41
C VAL A 79 -4.00 5.74 -19.78
N GLU A 80 -2.92 5.23 -20.36
CA GLU A 80 -2.30 3.96 -19.95
C GLU A 80 -1.96 3.94 -18.45
N GLU A 81 -1.44 5.03 -17.92
CA GLU A 81 -1.09 5.16 -16.51
C GLU A 81 -2.33 5.08 -15.60
N ILE A 82 -3.48 5.60 -16.02
CA ILE A 82 -4.72 5.49 -15.23
C ILE A 82 -5.22 4.05 -15.19
N GLU A 83 -5.13 3.32 -16.29
CA GLU A 83 -5.45 1.89 -16.29
C GLU A 83 -4.45 1.08 -15.44
N GLY A 84 -3.18 1.49 -15.43
CA GLY A 84 -2.19 0.99 -14.49
C GLY A 84 -2.59 1.22 -13.04
N LEU A 85 -2.91 2.47 -12.68
CA LEU A 85 -3.29 2.84 -11.31
C LEU A 85 -4.53 2.09 -10.81
N LYS A 86 -5.56 1.96 -11.65
CA LYS A 86 -6.77 1.17 -11.32
C LYS A 86 -6.43 -0.28 -10.99
N ARG A 87 -5.68 -0.93 -11.89
CA ARG A 87 -5.33 -2.35 -11.77
C ARG A 87 -4.50 -2.62 -10.51
N TYR A 88 -3.47 -1.81 -10.28
CA TYR A 88 -2.62 -1.98 -9.11
C TYR A 88 -3.32 -1.58 -7.81
N ALA A 89 -4.28 -0.64 -7.83
CA ALA A 89 -5.10 -0.34 -6.66
C ALA A 89 -5.90 -1.57 -6.18
N GLU A 90 -6.51 -2.30 -7.12
CA GLU A 90 -7.21 -3.55 -6.82
C GLU A 90 -6.24 -4.63 -6.31
N GLN A 91 -5.14 -4.87 -7.02
CA GLN A 91 -4.14 -5.89 -6.64
C GLN A 91 -3.52 -5.63 -5.26
N VAL A 92 -3.22 -4.36 -4.93
CA VAL A 92 -2.67 -3.98 -3.62
C VAL A 92 -3.67 -4.29 -2.50
N LEU A 93 -4.95 -3.97 -2.70
CA LEU A 93 -5.99 -4.23 -1.69
C LEU A 93 -6.22 -5.74 -1.52
N ASP A 94 -6.30 -6.49 -2.63
CA ASP A 94 -6.49 -7.93 -2.61
C ASP A 94 -5.32 -8.63 -1.89
N GLN A 95 -4.08 -8.23 -2.19
CA GLN A 95 -2.89 -8.80 -1.54
C GLN A 95 -2.83 -8.44 -0.05
N LEU A 96 -3.20 -7.22 0.32
CA LEU A 96 -3.25 -6.81 1.72
C LEU A 96 -4.33 -7.57 2.49
N ASP A 97 -5.49 -7.80 1.90
CA ASP A 97 -6.55 -8.61 2.49
C ASP A 97 -6.10 -10.06 2.67
N HIS A 98 -5.43 -10.65 1.67
CA HIS A 98 -4.86 -11.99 1.77
C HIS A 98 -3.78 -12.10 2.87
N PHE A 99 -2.88 -11.12 2.95
CA PHE A 99 -1.92 -11.02 4.05
C PHE A 99 -2.63 -10.97 5.42
N MET A 100 -3.69 -10.17 5.53
CA MET A 100 -4.46 -10.03 6.78
C MET A 100 -5.22 -11.30 7.17
N ASP A 101 -5.74 -12.05 6.20
CA ASP A 101 -6.45 -13.31 6.43
C ASP A 101 -5.51 -14.42 6.92
N GLU A 102 -4.23 -14.37 6.54
CA GLU A 102 -3.20 -15.33 6.97
C GLU A 102 -2.55 -14.97 8.32
N LEU A 103 -2.61 -13.69 8.75
CA LEU A 103 -2.08 -13.24 10.05
C LEU A 103 -2.59 -14.08 11.23
N PRO A 104 -3.91 -14.35 11.38
CA PRO A 104 -4.43 -15.19 12.45
C PRO A 104 -3.81 -16.58 12.47
N ALA A 105 -3.57 -17.20 11.32
CA ALA A 105 -2.99 -18.53 11.21
C ALA A 105 -1.52 -18.55 11.69
N ALA A 106 -0.79 -17.46 11.51
CA ALA A 106 0.56 -17.28 12.05
C ALA A 106 0.60 -17.00 13.56
N THR A 107 -0.52 -16.55 14.14
CA THR A 107 -0.67 -16.18 15.57
C THR A 107 -1.33 -17.26 16.46
N ARG A 108 -1.59 -18.47 15.94
CA ARG A 108 -2.18 -19.57 16.72
C ARG A 108 -1.13 -20.24 17.61
N GLU A 109 -1.61 -20.89 18.68
CA GLU A 109 -0.94 -21.46 19.87
C GLU A 109 0.33 -22.31 19.65
N ARG A 110 0.75 -22.57 18.40
CA ARG A 110 2.04 -23.15 18.10
C ARG A 110 2.72 -22.39 16.98
N TYR A 111 3.83 -21.74 17.31
CA TYR A 111 4.75 -21.16 16.35
C TYR A 111 5.14 -22.19 15.27
N HIS A 112 5.00 -21.79 14.00
CA HIS A 112 5.40 -22.60 12.87
C HIS A 112 6.28 -21.76 11.93
N PRO A 113 7.61 -22.01 11.86
CA PRO A 113 8.55 -21.21 11.06
C PRO A 113 8.11 -21.04 9.59
N VAL A 114 7.54 -22.09 8.99
CA VAL A 114 7.03 -22.05 7.61
C VAL A 114 5.89 -21.05 7.44
N ARG A 115 5.03 -20.87 8.46
CA ARG A 115 3.92 -19.91 8.39
C ARG A 115 4.44 -18.47 8.46
N LEU A 116 5.44 -18.22 9.29
CA LEU A 116 6.10 -16.91 9.35
C LEU A 116 6.85 -16.57 8.06
N ALA A 117 7.51 -17.56 7.45
CA ALA A 117 8.14 -17.39 6.15
C ALA A 117 7.10 -17.07 5.05
N TYR A 118 5.98 -17.78 5.05
CA TYR A 118 4.88 -17.52 4.11
C TYR A 118 4.28 -16.12 4.32
N LEU A 119 4.03 -15.71 5.56
CA LEU A 119 3.56 -14.36 5.88
C LEU A 119 4.51 -13.27 5.39
N SER A 120 5.83 -13.51 5.51
CA SER A 120 6.85 -12.62 4.97
C SER A 120 6.76 -12.49 3.45
N LEU A 121 6.61 -13.62 2.74
CA LEU A 121 6.46 -13.62 1.28
C LEU A 121 5.23 -12.82 0.83
N LEU A 122 4.09 -13.01 1.50
CA LEU A 122 2.88 -12.23 1.20
C LEU A 122 3.08 -10.72 1.41
N PHE A 123 3.87 -10.35 2.42
CA PHE A 123 4.20 -8.97 2.70
C PHE A 123 5.18 -8.38 1.66
N ASP A 124 6.18 -9.15 1.24
CA ASP A 124 7.12 -8.75 0.20
C ASP A 124 6.39 -8.52 -1.14
N GLU A 125 5.47 -9.42 -1.50
CA GLU A 125 4.59 -9.25 -2.68
C GLU A 125 3.73 -7.98 -2.60
N LEU A 126 3.18 -7.66 -1.42
CA LEU A 126 2.44 -6.42 -1.20
C LEU A 126 3.34 -5.18 -1.41
N ALA A 127 4.58 -5.23 -0.93
CA ALA A 127 5.56 -4.15 -1.11
C ALA A 127 5.90 -3.93 -2.58
N GLU A 128 6.17 -5.00 -3.33
CA GLU A 128 6.43 -4.94 -4.76
C GLU A 128 5.25 -4.36 -5.54
N LEU A 129 4.03 -4.77 -5.23
CA LEU A 129 2.80 -4.23 -5.85
C LEU A 129 2.64 -2.74 -5.58
N TYR A 130 2.87 -2.30 -4.34
CA TYR A 130 2.75 -0.89 -3.99
C TYR A 130 3.85 -0.05 -4.65
N GLU A 131 5.09 -0.54 -4.69
CA GLU A 131 6.20 0.11 -5.38
C GLU A 131 5.90 0.29 -6.89
N ALA A 132 5.46 -0.79 -7.56
CA ALA A 132 5.06 -0.74 -8.96
C ALA A 132 3.94 0.27 -9.21
N ARG A 133 2.96 0.36 -8.30
CA ARG A 133 1.90 1.38 -8.36
C ARG A 133 2.46 2.79 -8.25
N THR A 134 3.34 3.04 -7.27
CA THR A 134 3.93 4.37 -7.06
C THR A 134 4.78 4.83 -8.23
N GLU A 135 5.43 3.90 -8.93
CA GLU A 135 6.20 4.21 -10.14
C GLU A 135 5.28 4.61 -11.31
N ILE A 136 4.13 3.95 -11.47
CA ILE A 136 3.11 4.38 -12.44
C ILE A 136 2.57 5.76 -12.09
N GLU A 137 2.28 5.99 -10.80
CA GLU A 137 1.80 7.27 -10.29
C GLU A 137 2.81 8.40 -10.55
N ARG A 138 4.10 8.15 -10.33
CA ARG A 138 5.19 9.08 -10.65
C ARG A 138 5.20 9.45 -12.13
N ARG A 139 5.16 8.45 -13.02
CA ARG A 139 5.12 8.68 -14.48
C ARG A 139 3.89 9.47 -14.92
N PHE A 140 2.74 9.20 -14.31
CA PHE A 140 1.51 9.96 -14.55
C PHE A 140 1.70 11.44 -14.20
N TYR A 141 2.22 11.76 -13.01
CA TYR A 141 2.42 13.16 -12.62
C TYR A 141 3.49 13.85 -13.45
N GLU A 142 4.59 13.19 -13.78
CA GLU A 142 5.63 13.76 -14.63
C GLU A 142 5.10 14.15 -16.01
N THR A 143 4.22 13.33 -16.57
CA THR A 143 3.71 13.51 -17.94
C THR A 143 2.49 14.44 -17.98
N TYR A 144 1.59 14.34 -17.01
CA TYR A 144 0.25 14.92 -17.12
C TYR A 144 -0.11 15.94 -16.04
N SER A 145 0.74 16.17 -15.02
CA SER A 145 0.38 17.02 -13.88
C SER A 145 -0.01 18.46 -14.27
N THR A 146 0.71 19.08 -15.21
CA THR A 146 0.45 20.44 -15.68
C THR A 146 -0.84 20.58 -16.47
N ILE A 147 -1.28 19.49 -17.12
CA ILE A 147 -2.50 19.41 -17.92
C ILE A 147 -3.70 19.09 -17.03
N VAL A 148 -3.54 18.10 -16.14
CA VAL A 148 -4.60 17.62 -15.26
C VAL A 148 -4.82 18.58 -14.09
N PHE A 149 -3.77 19.24 -13.59
CA PHE A 149 -3.80 20.18 -12.47
C PHE A 149 -3.23 21.57 -12.84
N PRO A 150 -3.90 22.33 -13.74
CA PRO A 150 -3.37 23.58 -14.30
C PRO A 150 -3.17 24.72 -13.26
N GLY A 151 -3.69 24.57 -12.04
CA GLY A 151 -3.48 25.52 -10.93
C GLY A 151 -2.43 25.06 -9.89
N GLY A 152 -1.64 24.02 -10.18
CA GLY A 152 -0.63 23.45 -9.27
C GLY A 152 0.83 23.60 -9.72
N ALA A 153 1.07 24.08 -10.95
CA ALA A 153 2.42 24.27 -11.50
C ALA A 153 3.05 25.64 -11.17
N THR A 154 2.33 26.51 -10.47
CA THR A 154 2.84 27.77 -9.93
C THR A 154 2.64 27.77 -8.42
N THR A 155 3.66 27.35 -7.69
CA THR A 155 4.30 28.12 -6.62
C THR A 155 5.45 27.30 -6.05
N ASP A 156 6.62 27.94 -6.02
CA ASP A 156 7.83 27.61 -5.29
C ASP A 156 7.58 27.16 -3.83
#